data_AF-A0A1X7AGR0-F1
#
_entry.id   AF-A0A1X7AGR0-F1
#
_cell.length_a   1.000
_cell.length_b   1.000
_cell.length_c   1.000
_cell.angle_alpha   90.00
_cell.angle_beta   90.00
_cell.angle_gamma   90.00
#
_symmetry.space_group_name_H-M   'P 1'
#
loop_
_entity.id
_entity.type
_entity.pdbx_description
1 polymer ?
#
loop_
_entity_poly.entity_id
_entity_poly.type
_entity_poly.pdbx_seq_one_letter_code
_entity_poly.pdbx_strand_id
1 'polypeptide(L)'
;MQIAVTQENPLSLDEVIDHLQETKKALTEANKVARKLSKTKSELEAQVMERLDSGDDSDKYLAAISESKEPSVEDWDTTLAHVIQIKGWHLLQRRLSTPALREELQLNGDFPGVEMKPVRKLSVKAV
;
A
#
# COMPACT_ATOMS: atom_id res chain seq x y z
N MET A 1 -33.08 -39.23 17.52
CA MET A 1 -32.14 -38.93 16.41
C MET A 1 -31.31 -37.73 16.85
N GLN A 2 -30.19 -37.98 17.52
CA GLN A 2 -29.26 -36.96 17.99
C GLN A 2 -28.18 -36.81 16.92
N ILE A 3 -28.04 -35.60 16.38
CA ILE A 3 -26.94 -35.26 15.48
C ILE A 3 -25.78 -34.88 16.40
N ALA A 4 -24.78 -35.77 16.48
CA ALA A 4 -23.57 -35.52 17.24
C ALA A 4 -22.84 -34.33 16.60
N VAL A 5 -22.69 -33.26 17.37
CA VAL A 5 -21.76 -32.17 17.07
C VAL A 5 -20.36 -32.73 17.28
N THR A 6 -19.72 -33.17 16.20
CA THR A 6 -18.31 -33.54 16.21
C THR A 6 -17.50 -32.29 16.52
N GLN A 7 -16.80 -32.31 17.65
CA GLN A 7 -15.82 -31.32 18.03
C GLN A 7 -14.73 -31.28 16.94
N GLU A 8 -14.69 -30.22 16.13
CA GLU A 8 -13.54 -29.93 15.29
C GLU A 8 -12.37 -29.60 16.21
N ASN A 9 -11.42 -30.55 16.34
CA ASN A 9 -10.17 -30.33 17.04
C ASN A 9 -9.44 -29.19 16.32
N PRO A 10 -9.11 -28.07 16.98
CA PRO A 10 -8.38 -26.98 16.33
C PRO A 10 -7.04 -27.52 15.83
N LEU A 11 -6.69 -27.20 14.58
CA LEU A 11 -5.40 -27.54 13.95
C LEU A 11 -4.25 -27.34 14.95
N SER A 12 -3.35 -28.32 15.01
CA SER A 12 -2.14 -28.23 15.84
C SER A 12 -1.27 -27.05 15.37
N LEU A 13 -0.44 -26.52 16.28
CA LEU A 13 0.42 -25.37 15.96
C LEU A 13 1.31 -25.65 14.73
N ASP A 14 1.79 -26.88 14.61
CA ASP A 14 2.64 -27.31 13.49
C ASP A 14 1.85 -27.31 12.17
N GLU A 15 0.64 -27.87 12.16
CA GLU A 15 -0.25 -27.83 10.97
C GLU A 15 -0.62 -26.40 10.56
N VAL A 16 -0.88 -25.51 11.54
CA VAL A 16 -1.14 -24.09 11.28
C VAL A 16 0.10 -23.40 10.69
N ILE A 17 1.30 -23.73 11.18
CA ILE A 17 2.56 -23.19 10.67
C ILE A 17 2.81 -23.70 9.24
N ASP A 18 2.57 -24.98 8.96
CA ASP A 18 2.74 -25.56 7.63
C ASP A 18 1.80 -24.89 6.62
N HIS A 19 0.52 -24.78 6.93
CA HIS A 19 -0.44 -24.05 6.10
C HIS A 19 -0.05 -22.57 5.92
N LEU A 20 0.48 -21.92 6.95
CA LEU A 20 1.00 -20.56 6.83
C LEU A 20 2.19 -20.48 5.86
N GLN A 21 3.11 -21.45 5.89
CA GLN A 21 4.26 -21.48 4.99
C GLN A 21 3.84 -21.77 3.54
N GLU A 22 2.92 -22.71 3.32
CA GLU A 22 2.33 -22.98 2.00
C GLU A 22 1.63 -21.74 1.44
N THR A 23 0.81 -21.08 2.26
CA THR A 23 0.12 -19.85 1.88
C THR A 23 1.11 -18.74 1.55
N LYS A 24 2.20 -18.58 2.31
CA LYS A 24 3.27 -17.61 2.01
C LYS A 24 3.97 -17.92 0.68
N LYS A 25 4.23 -19.19 0.37
CA LYS A 25 4.81 -19.61 -0.92
C LYS A 25 3.86 -19.28 -2.07
N ALA A 26 2.59 -19.63 -1.94
CA ALA A 26 1.56 -19.32 -2.93
C ALA A 26 1.42 -17.80 -3.16
N LEU A 27 1.38 -17.01 -2.07
CA LEU A 27 1.35 -15.55 -2.14
C LEU A 27 2.59 -14.99 -2.84
N THR A 28 3.77 -15.53 -2.55
CA THR A 28 5.02 -15.09 -3.20
C THR A 28 4.99 -15.36 -4.69
N GLU A 29 4.52 -16.54 -5.12
CA GLU A 29 4.43 -16.89 -6.53
C GLU A 29 3.36 -16.05 -7.26
N ALA A 30 2.18 -15.91 -6.66
CA ALA A 30 1.13 -15.04 -7.17
C ALA A 30 1.62 -13.59 -7.34
N ASN A 31 2.39 -13.07 -6.38
CA ASN A 31 2.99 -11.74 -6.47
C ASN A 31 4.00 -11.62 -7.62
N LYS A 32 4.77 -12.66 -7.94
CA LYS A 32 5.65 -12.62 -9.13
C LYS A 32 4.84 -12.52 -10.41
N VAL A 33 3.77 -13.30 -10.53
CA VAL A 33 2.86 -13.26 -11.69
C VAL A 33 2.19 -11.89 -11.78
N ALA A 34 1.66 -11.37 -10.67
CA ALA A 34 1.04 -10.06 -10.60
C ALA A 34 2.00 -8.95 -11.02
N ARG A 35 3.26 -8.99 -10.60
CA ARG A 35 4.29 -8.03 -11.03
C ARG A 35 4.56 -8.09 -12.54
N LYS A 36 4.66 -9.30 -13.11
CA LYS A 36 4.85 -9.48 -14.56
C LYS A 36 3.66 -8.93 -15.35
N LEU A 37 2.44 -9.31 -14.96
CA LEU A 37 1.21 -8.83 -15.59
C LEU A 37 1.06 -7.31 -15.46
N SER A 38 1.38 -6.75 -14.30
CA SER A 38 1.37 -5.30 -14.10
C SER A 38 2.34 -4.59 -15.04
N LYS A 39 3.54 -5.14 -15.25
CA LYS A 39 4.52 -4.57 -16.18
C LYS A 39 4.00 -4.63 -17.63
N THR A 40 3.54 -5.81 -18.07
CA THR A 40 2.97 -5.98 -19.42
C THR A 40 1.76 -5.10 -19.64
N LYS A 41 0.89 -4.95 -18.63
CA LYS A 41 -0.25 -4.03 -18.67
C LYS A 41 0.23 -2.60 -18.91
N SER A 42 1.18 -2.09 -18.13
CA SER A 42 1.69 -0.73 -18.30
C SER A 42 2.37 -0.50 -19.66
N GLU A 43 3.07 -1.50 -20.19
CA GLU A 43 3.66 -1.45 -21.54
C GLU A 43 2.58 -1.38 -22.64
N LEU A 44 1.48 -2.13 -22.50
CA LEU A 44 0.35 -2.10 -23.42
C LEU A 44 -0.43 -0.78 -23.31
N GLU A 45 -0.65 -0.27 -22.10
CA GLU A 45 -1.31 1.03 -21.88
C GLU A 45 -0.51 2.16 -22.53
N ALA A 46 0.82 2.15 -22.42
CA ALA A 46 1.68 3.11 -23.12
C ALA A 46 1.54 3.04 -24.64
N GLN A 47 1.51 1.84 -25.21
CA GLN A 47 1.29 1.65 -26.66
C GLN A 47 -0.09 2.11 -27.11
N VAL A 48 -1.12 1.88 -26.30
CA VAL A 48 -2.48 2.36 -26.60
C VAL A 48 -2.51 3.88 -26.60
N MET A 49 -1.89 4.54 -25.61
CA MET A 49 -1.80 6.00 -25.57
C MET A 49 -1.09 6.57 -26.81
N GLU A 50 0.10 6.04 -27.15
CA GLU A 50 0.86 6.48 -28.34
C GLU A 50 0.04 6.34 -29.64
N ARG A 51 -0.73 5.26 -29.78
CA ARG A 51 -1.58 5.02 -30.94
C ARG A 51 -2.76 5.99 -31.00
N LEU A 52 -3.45 6.22 -29.87
CA LEU A 52 -4.52 7.20 -29.79
C LEU A 52 -4.01 8.61 -30.10
N ASP A 53 -2.83 8.99 -29.61
CA ASP A 53 -2.18 10.27 -29.93
C ASP A 53 -1.83 10.40 -31.42
N SER A 54 -1.53 9.28 -32.09
CA SER A 54 -1.29 9.23 -33.54
C SER A 54 -2.57 9.28 -34.38
N GLY A 55 -3.75 9.21 -33.75
CA GLY A 55 -5.06 9.23 -34.42
C GLY A 55 -5.60 7.85 -34.83
N ASP A 56 -5.04 6.76 -34.30
CA ASP A 56 -5.58 5.39 -34.44
C ASP A 56 -6.85 5.24 -33.59
N ASP A 57 -7.80 4.42 -34.03
CA ASP A 57 -9.07 4.16 -33.32
C ASP A 57 -9.46 2.68 -33.44
N SER A 58 -10.30 2.19 -32.53
CA SER A 58 -10.73 0.80 -32.50
C SER A 58 -12.22 0.64 -32.85
N ASP A 59 -12.49 -0.15 -33.89
CA ASP A 59 -13.88 -0.52 -34.26
C ASP A 59 -14.60 -1.36 -33.18
N LYS A 60 -13.85 -1.95 -32.24
CA LYS A 60 -14.38 -2.88 -31.24
C LYS A 60 -14.55 -2.25 -29.85
N TYR A 61 -13.75 -1.24 -29.51
CA TYR A 61 -13.68 -0.68 -28.17
C TYR A 61 -13.57 0.84 -28.22
N LEU A 62 -14.23 1.53 -27.28
CA LEU A 62 -14.07 2.97 -27.11
C LEU A 62 -12.87 3.24 -26.19
N ALA A 63 -11.87 3.95 -26.69
CA ALA A 63 -10.72 4.40 -25.90
C ALA A 63 -10.55 5.92 -26.05
N ALA A 64 -10.23 6.59 -24.94
CA ALA A 64 -10.06 8.04 -24.92
C ALA A 64 -8.98 8.42 -23.89
N ILE A 65 -8.18 9.44 -24.23
CA ILE A 65 -7.21 10.03 -23.31
C ILE A 65 -7.90 11.17 -22.55
N SER A 66 -7.86 11.11 -21.22
CA SER A 66 -8.34 12.19 -20.35
C SER A 66 -7.15 12.88 -19.70
N GLU A 67 -6.97 14.16 -19.98
CA GLU A 67 -5.96 14.98 -19.32
C GLU A 67 -6.59 15.76 -18.16
N SER A 68 -5.96 15.71 -16.99
CA SER A 68 -6.29 16.58 -15.86
C SER A 68 -5.00 17.18 -15.31
N LYS A 69 -5.10 18.42 -14.85
CA LYS A 69 -3.96 19.11 -14.21
C LYS A 69 -3.98 18.78 -12.72
N GLU A 70 -2.99 18.00 -12.28
CA GLU A 70 -2.75 17.79 -10.86
C GLU A 70 -1.78 18.85 -10.32
N PRO A 71 -2.04 19.44 -9.14
CA PRO A 71 -1.11 20.37 -8.53
C PRO A 71 0.14 19.63 -8.07
N SER A 72 1.32 20.15 -8.43
CA SER A 72 2.62 19.72 -7.92
C SER A 72 3.30 20.86 -7.18
N VAL A 73 3.98 20.57 -6.08
CA VAL A 73 4.71 21.56 -5.29
C VAL A 73 6.16 21.59 -5.74
N GLU A 74 6.60 22.71 -6.31
CA GLU A 74 7.99 22.91 -6.76
C GLU A 74 8.89 23.42 -5.62
N ASP A 75 8.36 24.30 -4.76
CA ASP A 75 9.07 24.87 -3.61
C ASP A 75 8.19 24.74 -2.35
N TRP A 76 8.62 23.84 -1.46
CA TRP A 76 7.93 23.57 -0.21
C TRP A 76 8.05 24.71 0.81
N ASP A 77 9.15 25.45 0.82
CA ASP A 77 9.37 26.53 1.80
C ASP A 77 8.42 27.69 1.52
N THR A 78 8.34 28.11 0.25
CA THR A 78 7.40 29.14 -0.19
C THR A 78 5.94 28.71 0.03
N THR A 79 5.62 27.45 -0.31
CA THR A 79 4.26 26.92 -0.18
C THR A 79 3.82 26.86 1.29
N LEU A 80 4.68 26.34 2.17
CA LEU A 80 4.35 26.23 3.59
C LEU A 80 4.21 27.61 4.25
N ALA A 81 5.10 28.56 3.92
CA ALA A 81 5.00 29.94 4.39
C ALA A 81 3.65 30.57 4.01
N HIS A 82 3.19 30.35 2.77
CA HIS A 82 1.90 30.82 2.32
C HIS A 82 0.74 30.15 3.05
N VAL A 83 0.77 28.82 3.22
CA VAL A 83 -0.25 28.07 3.98
C VAL A 83 -0.37 28.59 5.40
N ILE A 84 0.75 28.88 6.07
CA ILE A 84 0.77 29.47 7.42
C ILE A 84 0.10 30.85 7.42
N GLN A 85 0.46 31.71 6.45
CA GLN A 85 -0.08 33.06 6.32
C GLN A 85 -1.61 33.05 6.17
N ILE A 86 -2.16 32.17 5.34
CA ILE A 86 -3.62 32.05 5.14
C ILE A 86 -4.31 31.17 6.19
N LYS A 87 -3.56 30.63 7.17
CA LYS A 87 -4.04 29.64 8.15
C LYS A 87 -4.72 28.44 7.48
N GLY A 88 -4.22 28.04 6.31
CA GLY A 88 -4.80 27.06 5.39
C GLY A 88 -4.51 25.61 5.74
N TRP A 89 -4.58 25.23 7.01
CA TRP A 89 -4.16 23.91 7.47
C TRP A 89 -4.93 22.73 6.88
N HIS A 90 -6.10 23.00 6.29
CA HIS A 90 -6.92 22.01 5.56
C HIS A 90 -6.27 21.57 4.23
N LEU A 91 -5.30 22.33 3.71
CA LEU A 91 -4.55 22.00 2.51
C LEU A 91 -3.45 20.96 2.77
N LEU A 92 -3.12 20.69 4.04
CA LEU A 92 -2.06 19.79 4.43
C LEU A 92 -2.62 18.53 5.08
N GLN A 93 -1.99 17.39 4.81
CA GLN A 93 -2.24 16.16 5.54
C GLN A 93 -1.37 16.11 6.80
N ARG A 94 -1.99 15.91 7.96
CA ARG A 94 -1.28 15.77 9.24
C ARG A 94 -0.73 14.36 9.39
N ARG A 95 0.57 14.19 9.20
CA ARG A 95 1.26 12.93 9.45
C ARG A 95 2.60 13.18 10.12
N LEU A 96 2.82 12.58 11.27
CA LEU A 96 4.13 12.56 11.92
C LEU A 96 5.04 11.56 11.19
N SER A 97 6.31 11.93 11.04
CA SER A 97 7.35 11.01 10.57
C SER A 97 7.63 9.98 11.66
N THR A 98 7.19 8.73 11.44
CA THR A 98 7.41 7.64 12.41
C THR A 98 8.88 7.41 12.75
N PRO A 99 9.84 7.46 11.80
CA PRO A 99 11.26 7.37 12.12
C PRO A 99 11.73 8.48 13.05
N ALA A 100 11.48 9.75 12.69
CA ALA A 100 11.92 10.90 13.48
C ALA A 100 11.29 10.92 14.88
N LEU A 101 10.00 10.57 14.97
CA LEU A 101 9.29 10.46 16.25
C LEU A 101 9.89 9.35 17.14
N ARG A 102 10.32 8.24 16.55
CA ARG A 102 10.98 7.17 17.31
C ARG A 102 12.32 7.63 17.87
N GLU A 103 13.11 8.38 17.08
CA GLU A 103 14.38 8.96 17.53
C GLU A 103 14.16 9.94 18.67
N GLU A 104 13.17 10.84 18.54
CA GLU A 104 12.80 11.81 19.59
C GLU A 104 12.40 11.12 20.89
N LEU A 105 11.57 10.08 20.81
CA LEU A 105 11.16 9.27 21.97
C LEU A 105 12.32 8.49 22.60
N GLN A 106 13.35 8.11 21.83
CA GLN A 106 14.54 7.47 22.38
C GLN A 106 15.43 8.46 23.15
N LEU A 107 15.47 9.72 22.72
CA LEU A 107 16.27 10.76 23.35
C LEU A 107 15.57 11.35 24.59
N ASN A 108 14.29 11.67 24.46
CA ASN A 108 13.54 12.45 25.45
C ASN A 108 12.49 11.64 26.22
N GLY A 109 12.19 10.41 25.80
CA GLY A 109 11.30 9.48 26.50
C GLY A 109 9.80 9.67 26.23
N ASP A 110 9.36 10.89 25.92
CA ASP A 110 7.96 11.22 25.63
C ASP A 110 7.80 12.20 24.44
N PHE A 111 6.59 12.21 23.87
CA PHE A 111 6.20 13.19 22.85
C PHE A 111 4.72 13.55 23.06
N PRO A 112 4.39 14.83 23.30
CA PRO A 112 3.02 15.23 23.62
C PRO A 112 1.99 14.80 22.57
N GLY A 113 0.89 14.20 23.03
CA GLY A 113 -0.22 13.79 22.17
C GLY A 113 0.05 12.54 21.32
N VAL A 114 1.13 11.81 21.57
CA VAL A 114 1.50 10.58 20.87
C VAL A 114 1.61 9.42 21.85
N GLU A 115 0.92 8.33 21.55
CA GLU A 115 1.03 7.06 22.27
C GLU A 115 1.59 5.98 21.34
N MET A 116 2.66 5.30 21.77
CA MET A 116 3.25 4.19 21.01
C MET A 116 2.52 2.89 21.34
N LYS A 117 1.77 2.36 20.37
CA LYS A 117 1.14 1.04 20.51
C LYS A 117 2.12 -0.08 20.15
N PRO A 118 2.23 -1.14 20.97
CA PRO A 118 3.08 -2.28 20.65
C PRO A 118 2.49 -3.03 19.45
N VAL A 119 3.19 -3.00 18.31
CA VAL A 119 2.85 -3.79 17.13
C VAL A 119 3.57 -5.14 17.23
N ARG A 120 2.81 -6.23 17.39
CA ARG A 120 3.37 -7.59 17.40
C ARG A 120 3.52 -8.08 15.96
N LYS A 121 4.74 -8.49 15.59
CA LYS A 121 5.04 -9.09 14.30
C LYS A 121 5.39 -10.56 14.48
N LEU A 122 4.64 -11.44 13.81
CA LEU A 122 4.97 -12.87 13.74
C LEU A 122 6.14 -13.08 12.77
N SER A 123 7.19 -13.76 13.23
CA SER A 123 8.29 -14.25 12.40
C SER A 123 8.47 -15.74 12.67
N VAL A 124 8.42 -16.56 11.63
CA VAL A 124 8.58 -18.03 11.73
C VAL A 124 9.69 -18.42 10.76
N LYS A 125 10.73 -19.07 11.28
CA LYS A 125 11.83 -19.66 10.52
C LYS A 125 11.83 -21.16 10.77
N ALA A 126 12.07 -21.96 9.74
CA ALA A 126 12.40 -23.36 9.92
C ALA A 126 13.80 -23.47 10.56
N VAL A 127 14.00 -24.46 11.43
CA VAL A 127 15.31 -24.84 11.96
C VAL A 127 15.99 -25.78 10.97
#